data_AF-A0A6M4MDR7-F1
#
_entry.id   AF-A0A6M4MDR7-F1
#
_cell.length_a   1.000
_cell.length_b   1.000
_cell.length_c   1.000
_cell.angle_alpha   90.00
_cell.angle_beta   90.00
_cell.angle_gamma   90.00
#
_symmetry.space_group_name_H-M   'P 1'
#
loop_
_entity.id
_entity.type
_entity.pdbx_description
1 polymer ?
#
loop_
_entity_poly.entity_id
_entity_poly.type
_entity_poly.pdbx_seq_one_letter_code
_entity_poly.pdbx_strand_id
1 'polypeptide(L)'
;MIKYILLILLFVTLETQAKVEKIALEPLVRHSDFTGVVKVVNIEKSEMCGYIVTAEPLKVFKGIDEEFKFRVTNEVDLMSGVENYFAILYEKPQSDTCGQNILSTFKDYQTLFPFKDIGDKFILASRKSFMAADGDSGYYPFKYVKLVEVVDNKIYAFGKWKDIEKDLLKF
;
A
#
# COMPACT_ATOMS: atom_id res chain seq x y z
N MET A 1 50.06 -6.00 -14.87
CA MET A 1 49.36 -5.07 -13.94
C MET A 1 47.93 -4.73 -14.38
N ILE A 2 47.71 -4.35 -15.64
CA ILE A 2 46.38 -3.93 -16.17
C ILE A 2 45.29 -5.03 -16.10
N LYS A 3 45.65 -6.32 -16.20
CA LYS A 3 44.70 -7.46 -16.13
C LYS A 3 43.99 -7.61 -14.78
N TYR A 4 44.61 -7.19 -13.67
CA TYR A 4 44.02 -7.34 -12.33
C TYR A 4 43.10 -6.17 -11.96
N ILE A 5 43.34 -4.98 -12.53
CA ILE A 5 42.50 -3.79 -12.32
C ILE A 5 41.11 -3.99 -12.96
N LEU A 6 41.06 -4.59 -14.15
CA LEU A 6 39.80 -4.97 -14.81
C LEU A 6 38.99 -5.97 -13.99
N LEU A 7 39.64 -6.90 -13.29
CA LEU A 7 38.98 -7.92 -12.48
C LEU A 7 38.40 -7.32 -11.19
N ILE A 8 39.10 -6.38 -10.56
CA ILE A 8 38.62 -5.64 -9.39
C ILE A 8 37.43 -4.75 -9.77
N LEU A 9 37.48 -4.05 -10.91
CA LEU A 9 36.35 -3.28 -11.41
C LEU A 9 35.12 -4.15 -11.72
N LEU A 10 35.31 -5.36 -12.26
CA LEU A 10 34.20 -6.30 -12.53
C LEU A 10 33.54 -6.83 -11.24
N PHE A 11 34.31 -7.02 -10.17
CA PHE A 11 33.79 -7.43 -8.86
C PHE A 11 33.06 -6.29 -8.14
N VAL A 12 33.53 -5.05 -8.28
CA VAL A 12 32.84 -3.87 -7.74
C VAL A 12 31.51 -3.61 -8.47
N THR A 13 31.38 -3.95 -9.75
CA THR A 13 30.08 -3.87 -10.46
C THR A 13 29.13 -5.02 -10.13
N LEU A 14 29.62 -6.18 -9.66
CA LEU A 14 28.77 -7.29 -9.20
C LEU A 14 28.25 -7.09 -7.76
N GLU A 15 28.87 -6.20 -6.99
CA GLU A 15 28.28 -5.59 -5.78
C GLU A 15 27.44 -4.35 -6.08
N THR A 16 26.91 -4.21 -7.30
CA THR A 16 25.60 -3.57 -7.44
C THR A 16 24.57 -4.49 -6.80
N GLN A 17 24.59 -4.51 -5.46
CA GLN A 17 23.48 -4.95 -4.67
C GLN A 17 22.27 -4.25 -5.27
N ALA A 18 21.38 -5.03 -5.89
CA ALA A 18 20.01 -4.61 -6.02
C ALA A 18 19.55 -4.40 -4.58
N LYS A 19 19.76 -3.18 -4.07
CA LYS A 19 19.29 -2.73 -2.79
C LYS A 19 17.79 -2.70 -2.99
N VAL A 20 17.17 -3.84 -2.72
CA VAL A 20 15.72 -3.94 -2.63
C VAL A 20 15.40 -3.08 -1.43
N GLU A 21 15.11 -1.81 -1.69
CA GLU A 21 14.57 -0.94 -0.67
C GLU A 21 13.25 -1.55 -0.27
N LYS A 22 13.28 -2.30 0.83
CA LYS A 22 12.10 -2.69 1.58
C LYS A 22 11.48 -1.38 2.01
N ILE A 23 10.59 -0.83 1.19
CA ILE A 23 9.84 0.37 1.55
C ILE A 23 9.11 -0.02 2.85
N ALA A 24 9.23 0.74 3.92
CA ALA A 24 8.51 0.45 5.16
C ALA A 24 7.22 1.27 5.20
N LEU A 25 6.34 0.95 6.14
CA LEU A 25 5.13 1.74 6.40
C LEU A 25 5.46 3.23 6.60
N GLU A 26 6.55 3.55 7.30
CA GLU A 26 6.95 4.94 7.58
C GLU A 26 7.23 5.76 6.30
N PRO A 27 8.14 5.34 5.38
CA PRO A 27 8.30 6.02 4.09
C PRO A 27 6.99 6.17 3.30
N LEU A 28 6.13 5.15 3.27
CA LEU A 28 4.86 5.23 2.56
C LEU A 28 3.98 6.36 3.11
N VAL A 29 3.81 6.39 4.43
CA VAL A 29 2.98 7.38 5.11
C VAL A 29 3.59 8.78 4.96
N ARG A 30 4.91 8.92 5.13
CA ARG A 30 5.62 10.19 5.00
C ARG A 30 5.39 10.84 3.63
N HIS A 31 5.46 10.06 2.56
CA HIS A 31 5.33 10.54 1.19
C HIS A 31 3.90 10.53 0.64
N SER A 32 2.92 10.07 1.41
CA SER A 32 1.49 10.12 1.04
C SER A 32 0.88 11.49 1.22
N ASP A 33 -0.20 11.77 0.51
CA ASP A 33 -1.01 12.99 0.67
C ASP A 33 -2.19 12.76 1.62
N PHE A 34 -2.65 11.51 1.72
CA PHE A 34 -3.60 11.06 2.72
C PHE A 34 -3.18 9.74 3.36
N THR A 35 -3.32 9.62 4.67
CA THR A 35 -3.23 8.35 5.40
C THR A 35 -4.34 8.31 6.45
N GLY A 36 -5.19 7.29 6.38
CA GLY A 36 -6.36 7.22 7.26
C GLY A 36 -7.12 5.90 7.18
N VAL A 37 -8.02 5.70 8.13
CA VAL A 37 -9.09 4.70 8.03
C VAL A 37 -10.28 5.36 7.37
N VAL A 38 -10.80 4.73 6.33
CA VAL A 38 -11.94 5.21 5.55
C VAL A 38 -13.04 4.16 5.50
N LYS A 39 -14.28 4.61 5.45
CA LYS A 39 -15.45 3.83 5.11
C LYS A 39 -15.84 4.09 3.66
N VAL A 40 -15.96 3.05 2.86
CA VAL A 40 -16.41 3.14 1.48
C VAL A 40 -17.93 3.34 1.47
N VAL A 41 -18.36 4.45 0.85
CA VAL A 41 -19.77 4.81 0.70
C VAL A 41 -20.28 4.36 -0.66
N ASN A 42 -19.49 4.56 -1.71
CA ASN A 42 -19.85 4.21 -3.08
C ASN A 42 -18.63 3.81 -3.90
N ILE A 43 -18.83 2.90 -4.87
CA ILE A 43 -17.82 2.49 -5.84
C ILE A 43 -18.40 2.67 -7.24
N GLU A 44 -17.81 3.58 -8.01
CA GLU A 44 -18.17 3.84 -9.41
C GLU A 44 -17.10 3.24 -10.33
N LYS A 45 -17.52 2.45 -11.31
CA LYS A 45 -16.63 1.94 -12.36
C LYS A 45 -16.68 2.88 -13.56
N SER A 46 -15.53 3.47 -13.90
CA SER A 46 -15.32 4.32 -15.08
C SER A 46 -14.45 3.58 -16.09
N GLU A 47 -14.86 3.59 -17.37
CA GLU A 47 -14.09 2.99 -18.45
C GLU A 47 -12.70 3.63 -18.62
N MET A 48 -12.59 4.93 -18.33
CA MET A 48 -11.33 5.68 -18.48
C MET A 48 -10.50 5.70 -17.20
N CYS A 49 -11.15 5.71 -16.03
CA CYS A 49 -10.48 5.97 -14.74
C CYS A 49 -10.40 4.73 -13.84
N GLY A 50 -10.92 3.58 -14.24
CA GLY A 50 -10.97 2.40 -13.39
C GLY A 50 -12.02 2.58 -12.29
N TYR A 51 -11.68 2.29 -11.04
CA TYR A 51 -12.62 2.41 -9.92
C TYR A 51 -12.41 3.73 -9.19
N ILE A 52 -13.49 4.50 -9.07
CA ILE A 52 -13.56 5.71 -8.25
C ILE A 52 -14.37 5.38 -7.00
N VAL A 53 -13.75 5.58 -5.85
CA VAL A 53 -14.32 5.28 -4.54
C VAL A 53 -14.67 6.59 -3.88
N THR A 54 -15.92 6.72 -3.43
CA THR A 54 -16.34 7.78 -2.52
C THR A 54 -16.25 7.24 -1.11
N ALA A 55 -15.56 7.95 -0.22
CA ALA A 55 -15.29 7.48 1.13
C ALA A 55 -15.39 8.56 2.18
N GLU A 56 -15.85 8.14 3.36
CA GLU A 56 -15.93 8.95 4.58
C GLU A 56 -14.74 8.59 5.48
N PRO A 57 -13.92 9.56 5.92
CA PRO A 57 -12.88 9.30 6.90
C PRO A 57 -13.48 8.88 8.24
N LEU A 58 -13.01 7.76 8.79
CA LEU A 58 -13.31 7.34 10.17
C LEU A 58 -12.20 7.74 11.14
N LYS A 59 -10.96 7.85 10.64
CA LYS A 59 -9.79 8.33 11.38
C LYS A 59 -8.72 8.81 10.41
N VAL A 60 -8.23 10.03 10.61
CA VAL A 60 -7.19 10.63 9.76
C VAL A 60 -5.89 10.74 10.53
N PHE A 61 -4.79 10.30 9.90
CA PHE A 61 -3.42 10.54 10.38
C PHE A 61 -2.72 11.64 9.57
N LYS A 62 -3.07 11.78 8.28
CA LYS A 62 -2.57 12.80 7.38
C LYS A 62 -3.61 13.08 6.29
N GLY A 63 -3.76 14.35 5.89
CA GLY A 63 -4.58 14.76 4.75
C GLY A 63 -6.00 15.22 5.12
N ILE A 64 -6.94 14.95 4.23
CA ILE A 64 -8.33 15.44 4.24
C ILE A 64 -9.16 14.73 5.32
N ASP A 65 -10.02 15.47 6.03
CA ASP A 65 -10.92 14.97 7.11
C ASP A 65 -12.40 15.23 6.82
N GLU A 66 -12.77 15.13 5.55
CA GLU A 66 -14.14 15.22 5.05
C GLU A 66 -14.34 14.17 3.95
N GLU A 67 -15.60 13.91 3.54
CA GLU A 67 -15.89 12.96 2.45
C GLU A 67 -15.12 13.34 1.18
N PHE A 68 -14.48 12.36 0.57
CA PHE A 68 -13.68 12.59 -0.63
C PHE A 68 -13.75 11.41 -1.59
N LYS A 69 -13.37 11.68 -2.84
CA LYS A 69 -13.24 10.65 -3.88
C LYS A 69 -11.77 10.33 -4.10
N PHE A 70 -11.45 9.04 -4.25
CA PHE A 70 -10.13 8.60 -4.66
C PHE A 70 -10.21 7.46 -5.66
N ARG A 71 -9.16 7.32 -6.46
CA ARG A 71 -9.05 6.26 -7.46
C ARG A 71 -8.37 5.03 -6.88
N VAL A 72 -8.95 3.87 -7.14
CA VAL A 72 -8.28 2.59 -6.94
C VAL A 72 -7.70 2.12 -8.27
N THR A 73 -6.38 2.03 -8.31
CA THR A 73 -5.63 1.63 -9.50
C THR A 73 -5.55 0.11 -9.68
N ASN A 74 -5.79 -0.66 -8.61
CA ASN A 74 -5.80 -2.12 -8.63
C ASN A 74 -7.09 -2.66 -8.00
N GLU A 75 -7.98 -3.21 -8.82
CA GLU A 75 -9.31 -3.65 -8.37
C GLU A 75 -9.26 -4.77 -7.33
N VAL A 76 -8.17 -5.54 -7.27
CA VAL A 76 -8.02 -6.64 -6.31
C VAL A 76 -7.92 -6.18 -4.86
N ASP A 77 -7.65 -4.88 -4.65
CA ASP A 77 -7.59 -4.26 -3.32
C ASP A 77 -9.01 -3.91 -2.81
N LEU A 78 -10.03 -3.89 -3.68
CA LEU A 78 -11.44 -3.75 -3.32
C LEU A 78 -12.04 -5.15 -3.07
N MET A 79 -12.20 -5.52 -1.81
CA MET A 79 -12.77 -6.81 -1.42
C MET A 79 -14.29 -6.71 -1.26
N SER A 80 -15.00 -7.71 -1.80
CA SER A 80 -16.45 -7.80 -1.64
C SER A 80 -16.83 -7.95 -0.16
N GLY A 81 -17.86 -7.24 0.28
CA GLY A 81 -18.34 -7.28 1.66
C GLY A 81 -17.45 -6.57 2.69
N VAL A 82 -16.39 -5.87 2.25
CA VAL A 82 -15.56 -5.04 3.14
C VAL A 82 -15.88 -3.57 2.92
N GLU A 83 -16.35 -2.91 3.98
CA GLU A 83 -16.70 -1.47 3.95
C GLU A 83 -15.56 -0.58 4.44
N ASN A 84 -14.68 -1.09 5.30
CA ASN A 84 -13.66 -0.28 5.97
C ASN A 84 -12.27 -0.65 5.49
N TYR A 85 -11.45 0.37 5.21
CA TYR A 85 -10.09 0.20 4.73
C TYR A 85 -9.13 1.12 5.47
N PHE A 86 -7.90 0.68 5.63
CA PHE A 86 -6.78 1.58 5.88
C PHE A 86 -6.20 1.99 4.52
N ALA A 87 -6.16 3.28 4.24
CA ALA A 87 -5.76 3.84 2.96
C ALA A 87 -4.55 4.76 3.11
N ILE A 88 -3.59 4.61 2.19
CA ILE A 88 -2.44 5.48 1.99
C ILE A 88 -2.53 5.98 0.55
N LEU A 89 -2.88 7.25 0.35
CA LEU A 89 -3.21 7.77 -0.96
C LEU A 89 -2.28 8.91 -1.36
N TYR A 90 -2.08 9.03 -2.66
CA TYR A 90 -1.15 9.97 -3.26
C TYR A 90 -1.87 10.78 -4.30
N GLU A 91 -1.65 12.08 -4.30
CA GLU A 91 -2.07 12.97 -5.36
C GLU A 91 -1.21 12.64 -6.59
N LYS A 92 -1.88 12.34 -7.70
CA LYS A 92 -1.21 12.19 -8.99
C LYS A 92 -1.75 13.24 -9.94
N PRO A 93 -0.90 14.09 -10.53
CA PRO A 93 -1.32 14.94 -11.64
C PRO A 93 -1.78 14.03 -12.78
N GLN A 94 -3.05 14.15 -13.13
CA GLN A 94 -3.66 13.35 -14.20
C GLN A 94 -3.66 14.14 -15.50
N SER A 95 -3.56 13.40 -16.61
CA SER A 95 -4.00 13.88 -17.92
C SER A 95 -5.50 14.15 -17.87
N ASP A 96 -5.97 15.11 -18.68
CA ASP A 96 -7.29 15.77 -18.63
C ASP A 96 -8.55 14.88 -18.55
N THR A 97 -8.45 13.56 -18.72
CA THR A 97 -9.58 12.62 -18.84
C THR A 97 -10.21 12.13 -17.53
N CYS A 98 -9.57 12.28 -16.37
CA CYS A 98 -10.11 11.83 -15.07
C CYS A 98 -10.32 12.95 -14.04
N GLY A 99 -10.28 14.21 -14.49
CA GLY A 99 -10.22 15.37 -13.61
C GLY A 99 -8.79 15.69 -13.18
N GLN A 100 -8.55 16.94 -12.77
CA GLN A 100 -7.26 17.36 -12.24
C GLN A 100 -7.13 16.88 -10.79
N ASN A 101 -5.96 16.32 -10.46
CA ASN A 101 -5.49 16.01 -9.11
C ASN A 101 -6.47 15.23 -8.21
N ILE A 102 -6.63 13.93 -8.48
CA ILE A 102 -7.36 13.01 -7.59
C ILE A 102 -6.40 12.15 -6.78
N LEU A 103 -6.69 11.99 -5.49
CA LEU A 103 -6.01 11.02 -4.64
C LEU A 103 -6.15 9.62 -5.25
N SER A 104 -5.08 8.83 -5.20
CA SER A 104 -5.01 7.53 -5.86
C SER A 104 -4.20 6.52 -5.06
N THR A 105 -4.58 5.26 -5.14
CA THR A 105 -3.72 4.14 -4.71
C THR A 105 -2.55 3.95 -5.67
N PHE A 106 -1.45 3.38 -5.20
CA PHE A 106 -0.36 2.93 -6.07
C PHE A 106 -0.74 1.71 -6.90
N LYS A 107 -0.19 1.65 -8.12
CA LYS A 107 -0.43 0.57 -9.09
C LYS A 107 0.38 -0.69 -8.77
N ASP A 108 1.65 -0.49 -8.43
CA ASP A 108 2.62 -1.59 -8.32
C ASP A 108 2.55 -2.28 -6.95
N TYR A 109 1.94 -1.61 -5.97
CA TYR A 109 1.79 -2.13 -4.63
C TYR A 109 0.51 -1.66 -3.93
N GLN A 110 -0.02 -2.53 -3.08
CA GLN A 110 -1.25 -2.29 -2.31
C GLN A 110 -1.09 -1.11 -1.35
N THR A 111 -1.96 -0.13 -1.48
CA THR A 111 -2.01 1.02 -0.56
C THR A 111 -3.40 1.23 0.01
N LEU A 112 -4.29 0.27 -0.28
CA LEU A 112 -5.62 0.15 0.27
C LEU A 112 -5.75 -1.22 0.93
N PHE A 113 -5.86 -1.23 2.25
CA PHE A 113 -5.82 -2.45 3.06
C PHE A 113 -7.19 -2.71 3.70
N PRO A 114 -7.91 -3.77 3.29
CA PRO A 114 -9.21 -4.09 3.85
C PRO A 114 -9.09 -4.47 5.32
N PHE A 115 -10.05 -4.03 6.14
CA PHE A 115 -10.19 -4.52 7.50
C PHE A 115 -10.90 -5.87 7.53
N LYS A 116 -10.43 -6.75 8.42
CA LYS A 116 -11.10 -8.00 8.78
C LYS A 116 -11.12 -8.14 10.30
N ASP A 117 -12.29 -8.48 10.84
CA ASP A 117 -12.45 -8.80 12.25
C ASP A 117 -12.44 -10.32 12.45
N ILE A 118 -11.47 -10.80 13.22
CA ILE A 118 -11.33 -12.21 13.63
C ILE A 118 -11.12 -12.31 15.15
N GLY A 119 -11.91 -11.53 15.92
CA GLY A 119 -11.78 -11.40 17.38
C GLY A 119 -10.79 -10.31 17.81
N ASP A 120 -10.21 -9.61 16.83
CA ASP A 120 -9.39 -8.41 16.95
C ASP A 120 -9.43 -7.72 15.57
N LYS A 121 -9.12 -6.41 15.53
CA LYS A 121 -9.09 -5.65 14.27
C LYS A 121 -7.77 -5.89 13.53
N PHE A 122 -7.84 -6.45 12.33
CA PHE A 122 -6.68 -6.65 11.44
C PHE A 122 -6.88 -5.93 10.12
N ILE A 123 -5.77 -5.55 9.50
CA ILE A 123 -5.77 -5.20 8.08
C ILE A 123 -5.17 -6.36 7.27
N LEU A 124 -5.70 -6.59 6.07
CA LEU A 124 -5.21 -7.62 5.17
C LEU A 124 -4.23 -7.03 4.16
N ALA A 125 -2.96 -7.45 4.27
CA ALA A 125 -1.93 -7.15 3.29
C ALA A 125 -1.76 -8.34 2.34
N SER A 126 -1.62 -8.09 1.05
CA SER A 126 -1.36 -9.14 0.06
C SER A 126 -0.02 -9.82 0.33
N ARG A 127 0.14 -11.07 -0.13
CA ARG A 127 1.44 -11.76 -0.11
C ARG A 127 2.55 -10.91 -0.70
N LYS A 128 2.30 -10.22 -1.82
CA LYS A 128 3.30 -9.36 -2.47
C LYS A 128 3.77 -8.28 -1.51
N SER A 129 2.82 -7.56 -0.91
CA SER A 129 3.08 -6.52 0.07
C SER A 129 3.98 -6.96 1.22
N PHE A 130 3.92 -8.24 1.64
CA PHE A 130 4.67 -8.73 2.79
C PHE A 130 5.93 -9.56 2.50
N MET A 131 5.91 -10.43 1.48
CA MET A 131 6.89 -11.52 1.33
C MET A 131 8.12 -11.21 0.46
N ALA A 132 8.31 -9.99 -0.03
CA ALA A 132 9.45 -9.66 -0.91
C ALA A 132 10.77 -9.40 -0.15
N ALA A 133 11.15 -10.30 0.75
CA ALA A 133 12.57 -10.44 1.04
C ALA A 133 13.32 -11.12 -0.14
N ASP A 134 12.61 -11.92 -0.96
CA ASP A 134 13.19 -12.71 -2.07
C ASP A 134 12.38 -12.61 -3.41
N GLY A 135 11.62 -11.54 -3.67
CA GLY A 135 10.91 -11.40 -4.95
C GLY A 135 10.00 -10.17 -5.15
N ASP A 136 10.39 -9.37 -6.15
CA ASP A 136 9.82 -8.23 -6.90
C ASP A 136 8.98 -7.10 -6.26
N SER A 137 8.20 -7.23 -5.17
CA SER A 137 7.44 -6.04 -4.69
C SER A 137 6.84 -6.16 -3.28
N GLY A 138 7.62 -5.96 -2.22
CA GLY A 138 7.14 -6.07 -0.82
C GLY A 138 7.73 -4.99 0.08
N TYR A 139 6.87 -4.45 0.94
CA TYR A 139 7.08 -3.18 1.65
C TYR A 139 6.27 -3.08 2.97
N TYR A 140 5.66 -4.18 3.40
CA TYR A 140 4.94 -4.25 4.66
C TYR A 140 5.79 -5.01 5.69
N PRO A 141 6.16 -4.40 6.83
CA PRO A 141 7.21 -4.98 7.66
C PRO A 141 6.70 -6.16 8.51
N PHE A 142 7.55 -7.19 8.67
CA PHE A 142 7.28 -8.43 9.42
C PHE A 142 6.75 -8.20 10.84
N LYS A 143 7.22 -7.16 11.53
CA LYS A 143 6.86 -6.85 12.91
C LYS A 143 5.34 -6.68 13.16
N TYR A 144 4.58 -6.28 12.14
CA TYR A 144 3.15 -6.06 12.28
C TYR A 144 2.29 -7.29 12.00
N VAL A 145 2.86 -8.35 11.41
CA VAL A 145 2.07 -9.51 10.99
C VAL A 145 1.88 -10.51 12.13
N LYS A 146 0.63 -10.94 12.31
CA LYS A 146 0.24 -11.98 13.28
C LYS A 146 0.21 -13.37 12.64
N LEU A 147 -0.43 -13.48 11.48
CA LEU A 147 -0.62 -14.75 10.77
C LEU A 147 -0.74 -14.52 9.26
N VAL A 148 -0.56 -15.60 8.49
CA VAL A 148 -0.76 -15.65 7.04
C VAL A 148 -1.85 -16.70 6.75
N GLU A 149 -2.85 -16.34 5.96
CA GLU A 149 -3.99 -17.22 5.62
C GLU A 149 -4.38 -17.07 4.14
N VAL A 150 -5.16 -18.02 3.64
CA VAL A 150 -5.81 -17.92 2.33
C VAL A 150 -7.23 -17.38 2.52
N VAL A 151 -7.55 -16.25 1.89
CA VAL A 151 -8.90 -15.66 1.82
C VAL A 151 -9.25 -15.50 0.35
N ASP A 152 -10.40 -16.00 -0.08
CA ASP A 152 -10.87 -15.94 -1.49
C ASP A 152 -9.81 -16.38 -2.51
N ASN A 153 -9.18 -17.54 -2.25
CA ASN A 153 -8.09 -18.13 -3.05
C ASN A 153 -6.82 -17.27 -3.18
N LYS A 154 -6.62 -16.29 -2.29
CA LYS A 154 -5.42 -15.44 -2.24
C LYS A 154 -4.76 -15.49 -0.86
N ILE A 155 -3.43 -15.45 -0.84
CA ILE A 155 -2.67 -15.44 0.41
C ILE A 155 -2.59 -14.01 0.95
N TYR A 156 -3.06 -13.81 2.17
CA TYR A 156 -3.03 -12.55 2.91
C TYR A 156 -2.25 -12.68 4.21
N ALA A 157 -1.55 -11.62 4.59
CA ALA A 157 -0.97 -11.44 5.90
C ALA A 157 -1.85 -10.50 6.74
N PHE A 158 -2.10 -10.89 7.98
CA PHE A 158 -2.93 -10.13 8.92
C PHE A 158 -2.05 -9.18 9.72
N GLY A 159 -2.11 -7.89 9.38
CA GLY A 159 -1.45 -6.82 10.10
C GLY A 159 -2.24 -6.45 11.37
N LYS A 160 -1.59 -6.49 12.52
CA LYS A 160 -2.15 -6.10 13.83
C LYS A 160 -2.42 -4.60 13.85
N TRP A 161 -3.68 -4.19 13.64
CA TRP A 161 -4.05 -2.76 13.54
C TRP A 161 -3.54 -1.94 14.71
N LYS A 162 -3.65 -2.45 15.95
CA LYS A 162 -3.19 -1.76 17.16
C LYS A 162 -1.69 -1.41 17.13
N ASP A 163 -0.84 -2.29 16.59
CA ASP A 163 0.60 -2.06 16.50
C ASP A 163 0.93 -1.02 15.42
N ILE A 164 0.22 -1.09 14.30
CA ILE A 164 0.33 -0.18 13.15
C ILE A 164 -0.08 1.22 13.58
N GLU A 165 -1.26 1.34 14.16
CA GLU A 165 -1.84 2.58 14.68
C GLU A 165 -0.93 3.25 15.70
N LYS A 166 -0.35 2.47 16.63
CA LYS A 166 0.60 2.98 17.62
C LYS A 166 1.86 3.57 16.97
N ASP A 167 2.37 2.94 15.91
CA ASP A 167 3.56 3.44 15.22
C ASP A 167 3.25 4.63 14.32
N LEU A 168 2.05 4.69 13.70
CA LEU A 168 1.60 5.86 12.93
C LEU A 168 1.54 7.14 13.76
N LEU A 169 1.13 7.05 15.04
CA LEU A 169 1.06 8.20 15.94
C LEU A 169 2.44 8.74 16.39
N LYS A 170 3.53 8.08 16.01
CA LYS A 170 4.90 8.51 16.31
C LYS A 170 5.57 9.23 15.14
N PHE A 171 4.98 9.15 13.95
CA PHE A 171 5.48 9.80 12.74
C PHE A 171 4.99 11.23 12.66
#